data_AF-A0A0D9A462-F1
#
_entry.id   AF-A0A0D9A462-F1
#
_cell.length_a   1.000
_cell.length_b   1.000
_cell.length_c   1.000
_cell.angle_alpha   90.00
_cell.angle_beta   90.00
_cell.angle_gamma   90.00
#
_symmetry.space_group_name_H-M   'P 1'
#
loop_
_entity.id
_entity.type
_entity.pdbx_description
1 polymer ?
#
loop_
_entity_poly.entity_id
_entity_poly.type
_entity_poly.pdbx_seq_one_letter_code
_entity_poly.pdbx_strand_id
1 'polypeptide(L)'
;GDVTVVNFTIGANTYTAGSTATIANVGTLVIAANGAYTFTPTANYNGSVPVVSYTVTDGSGSNVTSTLNISVTPVDDSFTDASETVSTLEDTAVTGSVLTGTSSVDGDVTVVNFTIGTSTYTAGSTATIANVGTLVIGANGAYTF
;
A
#
# COMPACT_ATOMS: atom_id res chain seq x y z
N GLY A 1 34.64 28.47 -3.18
CA GLY A 1 35.17 27.11 -2.97
C GLY A 1 34.22 26.12 -3.61
N ASP A 2 34.38 24.83 -3.34
CA ASP A 2 33.45 23.81 -3.87
C ASP A 2 32.08 23.95 -3.19
N VAL A 3 31.01 23.72 -3.97
CA VAL A 3 29.64 23.75 -3.45
C VAL A 3 29.36 22.48 -2.67
N THR A 4 28.89 22.62 -1.44
CA THR A 4 28.52 21.51 -0.56
C THR A 4 27.19 21.73 0.11
N VAL A 5 26.47 20.65 0.41
CA VAL A 5 25.28 20.66 1.28
C VAL A 5 25.72 20.75 2.73
N VAL A 6 25.15 21.70 3.48
CA VAL A 6 25.42 21.90 4.90
C VAL A 6 24.40 21.13 5.75
N ASN A 7 23.12 21.30 5.41
CA ASN A 7 22.02 20.68 6.13
C ASN A 7 20.80 20.52 5.20
N PHE A 8 19.84 19.74 5.66
CA PHE A 8 18.53 19.62 5.06
C PHE A 8 17.45 19.57 6.14
N THR A 9 16.24 19.99 5.79
CA THR A 9 15.10 20.15 6.68
C THR A 9 13.89 19.44 6.10
N ILE A 10 13.19 18.69 6.95
CA ILE A 10 11.96 17.97 6.64
C ILE A 10 10.94 18.33 7.73
N GLY A 11 9.88 19.04 7.37
CA GLY A 11 8.95 19.62 8.35
C GLY A 11 9.70 20.58 9.29
N ALA A 12 9.60 20.35 10.59
CA ALA A 12 10.28 21.17 11.61
C ALA A 12 11.70 20.66 11.97
N ASN A 13 12.14 19.54 11.40
CA ASN A 13 13.39 18.88 11.80
C ASN A 13 14.51 19.21 10.80
N THR A 14 15.66 19.66 11.32
CA THR A 14 16.87 19.93 10.54
C THR A 14 17.94 18.88 10.84
N TYR A 15 18.59 18.39 9.79
CA TYR A 15 19.60 17.36 9.80
C TYR A 15 20.87 17.87 9.13
N THR A 16 22.04 17.56 9.69
CA THR A 16 23.32 17.83 9.03
C THR A 16 23.48 16.94 7.79
N ALA A 17 24.18 17.42 6.77
CA ALA A 17 24.50 16.58 5.62
C ALA A 17 25.22 15.30 6.05
N GLY A 18 24.83 14.16 5.46
CA GLY A 18 25.28 12.81 5.82
C GLY A 18 24.47 12.15 6.94
N SER A 19 23.64 12.89 7.67
CA SER A 19 22.73 12.29 8.66
C SER A 19 21.55 11.58 8.01
N THR A 20 21.04 10.54 8.67
CA THR A 20 19.80 9.87 8.28
C THR A 20 18.60 10.57 8.91
N ALA A 21 17.67 11.02 8.09
CA ALA A 21 16.35 11.47 8.51
C ALA A 21 15.35 10.31 8.36
N THR A 22 14.62 10.00 9.43
CA THR A 22 13.51 9.02 9.39
C THR A 22 12.19 9.77 9.33
N ILE A 23 11.39 9.47 8.31
CA ILE A 23 10.04 10.00 8.13
C ILE A 23 9.08 8.86 8.48
N ALA A 24 8.35 9.01 9.59
CA ALA A 24 7.47 7.97 10.12
C ALA A 24 6.47 7.49 9.05
N ASN A 25 6.40 6.17 8.85
CA ASN A 25 5.56 5.49 7.85
C ASN A 25 5.83 5.86 6.38
N VAL A 26 6.93 6.54 6.07
CA VAL A 26 7.26 7.01 4.69
C VAL A 26 8.59 6.45 4.21
N GLY A 27 9.65 6.61 4.99
CA GLY A 27 10.98 6.12 4.60
C GLY A 27 12.13 6.86 5.29
N THR A 28 13.34 6.63 4.78
CA THR A 28 14.56 7.29 5.25
C THR A 28 15.23 8.10 4.14
N LEU A 29 15.81 9.25 4.48
CA LEU A 29 16.56 10.10 3.57
C LEU A 29 17.95 10.40 4.11
N VAL A 30 18.96 10.28 3.26
CA VAL A 30 20.31 10.81 3.48
C VAL A 30 20.63 11.75 2.34
N ILE A 31 21.09 12.98 2.65
CA ILE A 31 21.70 13.89 1.67
C ILE A 31 23.15 14.11 2.09
N ALA A 32 24.09 13.64 1.27
CA ALA A 32 25.53 13.78 1.51
C ALA A 32 26.02 15.20 1.20
N ALA A 33 27.16 15.58 1.78
CA ALA A 33 27.75 16.91 1.60
C ALA A 33 28.06 17.23 0.12
N ASN A 34 28.30 16.22 -0.72
CA ASN A 34 28.53 16.39 -2.16
C ASN A 34 27.23 16.49 -2.99
N GLY A 35 26.05 16.50 -2.35
CA GLY A 35 24.75 16.59 -3.01
C GLY A 35 24.14 15.26 -3.46
N ALA A 36 24.87 14.14 -3.38
CA ALA A 36 24.28 12.83 -3.61
C ALA A 36 23.25 12.54 -2.50
N TYR A 37 22.11 11.95 -2.87
CA TYR A 37 21.08 11.57 -1.91
C TYR A 37 20.61 10.14 -2.13
N THR A 38 20.12 9.53 -1.05
CA THR A 38 19.46 8.23 -1.09
C THR A 38 18.18 8.34 -0.28
N PHE A 39 17.06 8.07 -0.95
CA PHE A 39 15.77 7.89 -0.30
C PHE A 39 15.39 6.42 -0.36
N THR A 40 15.07 5.82 0.79
CA THR A 40 14.60 4.45 0.90
C THR A 40 13.19 4.48 1.49
N PRO A 41 12.14 4.24 0.67
CA PRO A 41 10.77 4.16 1.16
C PRO A 41 10.62 3.05 2.20
N THR A 42 9.67 3.20 3.12
CA THR A 42 9.15 2.07 3.90
C THR A 42 8.50 1.07 2.93
N ALA A 43 8.55 -0.23 3.25
CA ALA A 43 7.86 -1.25 2.46
C ALA A 43 6.38 -0.88 2.24
N ASN A 44 5.90 -1.05 1.02
CA ASN A 44 4.52 -0.79 0.57
C ASN A 44 4.07 0.67 0.71
N TYR A 45 4.99 1.61 0.97
CA TYR A 45 4.67 3.03 0.92
C TYR A 45 4.69 3.52 -0.52
N ASN A 46 3.58 4.12 -0.94
CA ASN A 46 3.44 4.90 -2.17
C ASN A 46 2.82 6.26 -1.85
N GLY A 47 3.19 7.29 -2.61
CA GLY A 47 2.65 8.63 -2.46
C GLY A 47 3.71 9.72 -2.31
N SER A 48 3.26 10.89 -1.86
CA SER A 48 4.06 12.10 -1.78
C SER A 48 4.89 12.16 -0.50
N VAL A 49 6.21 12.33 -0.65
CA VAL A 49 7.13 12.57 0.47
C VAL A 49 7.05 14.06 0.85
N PRO A 50 7.11 14.42 2.15
CA PRO A 50 7.20 15.81 2.57
C PRO A 50 8.33 16.55 1.85
N VAL A 51 8.07 17.80 1.44
CA VAL A 51 9.08 18.61 0.74
C VAL A 51 10.33 18.74 1.60
N VAL A 52 11.48 18.42 1.02
CA VAL A 52 12.77 18.55 1.66
C VAL A 52 13.37 19.88 1.24
N SER A 53 13.75 20.71 2.19
CA SER A 53 14.54 21.91 1.93
C SER A 53 16.01 21.63 2.26
N TYR A 54 16.96 22.03 1.42
CA TYR A 54 18.39 21.84 1.69
C TYR A 54 19.16 23.13 1.46
N THR A 55 20.21 23.31 2.26
CA THR A 55 21.05 24.52 2.24
C THR A 55 22.45 24.16 1.75
N VAL A 56 22.93 24.86 0.72
CA VAL A 56 24.26 24.72 0.16
C VAL A 56 25.14 25.94 0.43
N THR A 57 26.44 25.71 0.49
CA THR A 57 27.48 26.75 0.63
C THR A 57 28.62 26.48 -0.35
N ASP A 58 29.23 27.53 -0.88
CA ASP A 58 30.50 27.42 -1.62
C ASP A 58 31.71 27.78 -0.74
N GLY A 59 31.49 27.94 0.58
CA GLY A 59 32.50 28.36 1.54
C GLY A 59 32.78 29.87 1.53
N SER A 60 32.03 30.66 0.78
CA SER A 60 32.13 32.12 0.75
C SER A 60 30.77 32.80 0.83
N GLY A 61 30.63 33.77 1.73
CA GLY A 61 29.40 34.56 1.84
C GLY A 61 28.18 33.76 2.31
N SER A 62 27.02 34.07 1.74
CA SER A 62 25.72 33.56 2.18
C SER A 62 25.41 32.18 1.60
N ASN A 63 24.81 31.31 2.42
CA ASN A 63 24.29 30.04 1.96
C ASN A 63 23.01 30.22 1.13
N VAL A 64 22.75 29.27 0.23
CA VAL A 64 21.56 29.24 -0.62
C VAL A 64 20.69 28.04 -0.24
N THR A 65 19.37 28.23 -0.23
CA THR A 65 18.40 27.17 0.06
C THR A 65 17.63 26.78 -1.20
N SER A 66 17.37 25.48 -1.36
CA SER A 66 16.61 24.89 -2.47
C SER A 66 15.73 23.74 -1.96
N THR A 67 14.94 23.12 -2.85
CA THR A 67 14.02 22.04 -2.49
C THR A 67 14.27 20.77 -3.30
N LEU A 68 14.02 19.62 -2.65
CA LEU A 68 13.96 18.29 -3.27
C LEU A 68 12.55 17.74 -3.07
N ASN A 69 11.89 17.41 -4.18
CA ASN A 69 10.54 16.85 -4.21
C ASN A 69 10.63 15.38 -4.63
N ILE A 70 10.07 14.49 -3.81
CA ILE A 70 10.10 13.03 -4.04
C ILE A 70 8.66 12.51 -4.04
N SER A 71 8.36 11.66 -5.01
CA SER A 71 7.11 10.89 -5.07
C SER A 71 7.43 9.42 -5.30
N VAL A 72 6.74 8.53 -4.59
CA VAL A 72 6.86 7.08 -4.75
C VAL A 72 5.66 6.58 -5.53
N THR A 73 5.91 6.00 -6.71
CA THR A 73 4.86 5.39 -7.53
C THR A 73 4.48 4.02 -6.97
N PRO A 74 3.18 3.68 -6.87
CA PRO A 74 2.77 2.35 -6.44
C PRO A 74 3.26 1.27 -7.40
N VAL A 75 3.49 0.09 -6.85
CA VAL A 75 3.66 -1.17 -7.57
C VAL A 75 2.57 -2.10 -7.07
N ASP A 76 1.92 -2.82 -7.99
CA ASP A 76 0.86 -3.78 -7.65
C ASP A 76 1.48 -5.01 -6.97
N ASP A 77 1.07 -5.27 -5.74
CA ASP A 77 1.44 -6.39 -4.89
C ASP A 77 0.31 -7.43 -4.86
N SER A 78 0.64 -8.68 -5.18
CA SER A 78 -0.35 -9.77 -5.15
C SER A 78 -0.89 -9.99 -3.73
N PHE A 79 -2.21 -10.19 -3.63
CA PHE A 79 -2.84 -10.63 -2.40
C PHE A 79 -2.75 -12.16 -2.22
N THR A 80 -2.94 -12.62 -0.99
CA THR A 80 -3.09 -14.04 -0.67
C THR A 80 -4.50 -14.32 -0.20
N ASP A 81 -4.98 -15.53 -0.46
CA ASP A 81 -6.30 -15.98 -0.03
C ASP A 81 -6.27 -17.45 0.40
N ALA A 82 -7.13 -17.83 1.35
CA ALA A 82 -7.20 -19.18 1.90
C ALA A 82 -8.50 -19.86 1.46
N SER A 83 -8.45 -21.15 1.15
CA SER A 83 -9.65 -21.89 0.76
C SER A 83 -10.56 -22.16 1.95
N GLU A 84 -11.85 -22.00 1.77
CA GLU A 84 -12.87 -22.38 2.75
C GLU A 84 -13.36 -23.82 2.53
N THR A 85 -13.69 -24.49 3.63
CA THR A 85 -14.42 -25.76 3.62
C THR A 85 -15.52 -25.68 4.65
N VAL A 86 -16.75 -25.96 4.23
CA VAL A 86 -17.94 -25.79 5.06
C VAL A 86 -18.83 -27.01 4.93
N SER A 87 -19.46 -27.37 6.05
CA SER A 87 -20.50 -28.39 6.12
C SER A 87 -21.62 -27.88 7.00
N THR A 88 -22.83 -28.37 6.76
CA THR A 88 -24.02 -28.00 7.52
C THR A 88 -24.93 -29.23 7.62
N LEU A 89 -25.91 -29.16 8.51
CA LEU A 89 -27.00 -30.13 8.55
C LEU A 89 -27.97 -29.83 7.41
N GLU A 90 -28.75 -30.85 7.03
CA GLU A 90 -29.87 -30.64 6.11
C GLU A 90 -30.83 -29.57 6.65
N ASP A 91 -31.45 -28.84 5.72
CA ASP A 91 -32.39 -27.75 5.99
C ASP A 91 -31.84 -26.61 6.86
N THR A 92 -30.51 -26.51 6.98
CA THR A 92 -29.84 -25.48 7.77
C THR A 92 -29.02 -24.57 6.86
N ALA A 93 -29.47 -23.32 6.73
CA ALA A 93 -28.79 -22.29 5.97
C ALA A 93 -27.36 -22.07 6.47
N VAL A 94 -26.46 -21.74 5.53
CA VAL A 94 -25.06 -21.46 5.81
C VAL A 94 -24.76 -20.01 5.48
N THR A 95 -24.09 -19.33 6.40
CA THR A 95 -23.54 -17.98 6.16
C THR A 95 -22.06 -17.97 6.50
N GLY A 96 -21.30 -17.13 5.81
CA GLY A 96 -19.86 -17.02 6.00
C GLY A 96 -19.25 -16.01 5.05
N SER A 97 -17.93 -16.07 4.87
CA SER A 97 -17.21 -15.26 3.90
C SER A 97 -16.20 -16.13 3.15
N VAL A 98 -16.13 -15.94 1.82
CA VAL A 98 -15.06 -16.50 0.95
C VAL A 98 -13.80 -15.63 0.92
N LEU A 99 -13.75 -14.60 1.77
CA LEU A 99 -12.56 -13.79 1.97
C LEU A 99 -11.96 -14.06 3.36
N THR A 100 -12.18 -15.26 3.92
CA THR A 100 -11.67 -15.59 5.25
C THR A 100 -10.21 -15.97 5.14
N GLY A 101 -9.32 -15.16 5.71
CA GLY A 101 -7.88 -15.36 5.59
C GLY A 101 -7.26 -14.70 4.36
N THR A 102 -8.02 -13.86 3.65
CA THR A 102 -7.48 -12.99 2.62
C THR A 102 -6.61 -11.89 3.22
N SER A 103 -5.46 -11.60 2.61
CA SER A 103 -4.61 -10.47 3.00
C SER A 103 -4.00 -9.78 1.79
N SER A 104 -3.97 -8.45 1.83
CA SER A 104 -3.43 -7.58 0.78
C SER A 104 -2.77 -6.37 1.41
N VAL A 105 -1.66 -5.91 0.83
CA VAL A 105 -0.97 -4.69 1.23
C VAL A 105 -1.42 -3.47 0.41
N ASP A 106 -2.10 -3.70 -0.72
CA ASP A 106 -2.60 -2.67 -1.64
C ASP A 106 -4.04 -2.24 -1.36
N GLY A 107 -4.66 -2.81 -0.32
CA GLY A 107 -6.02 -2.48 0.11
C GLY A 107 -6.99 -3.64 -0.02
N ASP A 108 -8.28 -3.33 0.07
CA ASP A 108 -9.34 -4.34 0.18
C ASP A 108 -9.44 -5.23 -1.07
N VAL A 109 -9.57 -6.53 -0.84
CA VAL A 109 -9.86 -7.53 -1.88
C VAL A 109 -11.37 -7.70 -1.99
N THR A 110 -11.87 -7.84 -3.23
CA THR A 110 -13.31 -8.03 -3.49
C THR A 110 -13.55 -9.20 -4.42
N VAL A 111 -14.68 -9.88 -4.22
CA VAL A 111 -15.14 -10.92 -5.15
C VAL A 111 -15.72 -10.26 -6.39
N VAL A 112 -15.21 -10.62 -7.56
CA VAL A 112 -15.72 -10.12 -8.85
C VAL A 112 -16.81 -11.04 -9.40
N ASN A 113 -16.56 -12.35 -9.36
CA ASN A 113 -17.46 -13.38 -9.86
C ASN A 113 -17.22 -14.70 -9.11
N PHE A 114 -18.16 -15.62 -9.23
CA PHE A 114 -18.05 -16.99 -8.76
C PHE A 114 -18.63 -17.96 -9.78
N THR A 115 -18.16 -19.20 -9.75
CA THR A 115 -18.58 -20.24 -10.69
C THR A 115 -19.22 -21.42 -9.96
N ILE A 116 -20.30 -21.95 -10.53
CA ILE A 116 -20.93 -23.20 -10.10
C ILE A 116 -21.08 -24.08 -11.34
N GLY A 117 -20.36 -25.20 -11.37
CA GLY A 117 -20.27 -26.03 -12.57
C GLY A 117 -19.71 -25.22 -13.74
N THR A 118 -20.52 -25.01 -14.78
CA THR A 118 -20.13 -24.25 -15.99
C THR A 118 -20.72 -22.83 -16.04
N SER A 119 -21.49 -22.43 -15.03
CA SER A 119 -22.13 -21.11 -14.98
C SER A 119 -21.32 -20.13 -14.13
N THR A 120 -21.10 -18.93 -14.65
CA THR A 120 -20.43 -17.82 -13.97
C THR A 120 -21.46 -16.78 -13.55
N TYR A 121 -21.37 -16.32 -12.31
CA TYR A 121 -22.23 -15.32 -11.72
C TYR A 121 -21.38 -14.14 -11.26
N THR A 122 -21.84 -12.91 -11.49
CA THR A 122 -21.20 -11.74 -10.87
C THR A 122 -21.48 -11.76 -9.37
N ALA A 123 -20.56 -11.25 -8.56
CA ALA A 123 -20.82 -11.07 -7.14
C ALA A 123 -22.13 -10.29 -6.89
N GLY A 124 -22.89 -10.72 -5.90
CA GLY A 124 -24.23 -10.23 -5.56
C GLY A 124 -25.37 -10.91 -6.32
N SER A 125 -25.10 -11.67 -7.37
CA SER A 125 -26.14 -12.44 -8.08
C SER A 125 -26.57 -13.67 -7.29
N THR A 126 -27.84 -14.03 -7.39
CA THR A 126 -28.37 -15.31 -6.91
C THR A 126 -28.14 -16.40 -7.95
N ALA A 127 -27.47 -17.48 -7.53
CA ALA A 127 -27.33 -18.69 -8.30
C ALA A 127 -28.27 -19.77 -7.75
N THR A 128 -29.19 -20.25 -8.59
CA THR A 128 -30.09 -21.35 -8.23
C THR A 128 -29.49 -22.69 -8.68
N ILE A 129 -29.26 -23.58 -7.71
CA ILE A 129 -28.79 -24.94 -7.95
C ILE A 129 -30.00 -25.86 -7.90
N ALA A 130 -30.35 -26.45 -9.05
CA ALA A 130 -31.55 -27.27 -9.19
C ALA A 130 -31.58 -28.42 -8.17
N ASN A 131 -32.66 -28.50 -7.41
CA ASN A 131 -32.88 -29.49 -6.35
C ASN A 131 -31.87 -29.43 -5.17
N VAL A 132 -31.14 -28.31 -5.00
CA VAL A 132 -30.21 -28.13 -3.87
C VAL A 132 -30.52 -26.85 -3.10
N GLY A 133 -30.53 -25.68 -3.73
CA GLY A 133 -30.70 -24.41 -3.01
C GLY A 133 -30.29 -23.19 -3.83
N THR A 134 -30.03 -22.06 -3.14
CA THR A 134 -29.59 -20.81 -3.76
C THR A 134 -28.33 -20.29 -3.09
N LEU A 135 -27.30 -19.96 -3.86
CA LEU A 135 -26.09 -19.29 -3.38
C LEU A 135 -26.09 -17.82 -3.78
N VAL A 136 -25.73 -16.94 -2.84
CA VAL A 136 -25.33 -15.56 -3.12
C VAL A 136 -23.97 -15.33 -2.49
N ILE A 137 -23.00 -14.83 -3.27
CA ILE A 137 -21.71 -14.34 -2.76
C ILE A 137 -21.60 -12.85 -3.09
N GLY A 138 -21.55 -12.00 -2.08
CA GLY A 138 -21.38 -10.55 -2.22
C GLY A 138 -19.96 -10.15 -2.58
N ALA A 139 -19.77 -8.94 -3.11
CA ALA A 139 -18.44 -8.42 -3.45
C ALA A 139 -17.51 -8.30 -2.23
N ASN A 140 -18.09 -8.16 -1.03
CA ASN A 140 -17.39 -8.17 0.25
C ASN A 140 -17.06 -9.59 0.76
N GLY A 141 -17.23 -10.63 -0.06
CA GLY A 141 -16.98 -12.03 0.30
C GLY A 141 -18.09 -12.72 1.08
N ALA A 142 -18.99 -11.95 1.71
CA ALA A 142 -20.07 -12.53 2.50
C ALA A 142 -21.00 -13.37 1.63
N TYR A 143 -21.34 -14.58 2.07
CA TYR A 143 -22.22 -15.46 1.33
C TYR A 143 -23.37 -16.01 2.18
N THR A 144 -24.43 -16.43 1.49
CA THR A 144 -25.53 -17.20 2.07
C THR A 144 -25.91 -18.33 1.12
N PHE A 145 -26.07 -19.52 1.67
CA PHE A 145 -26.52 -20.73 0.98
C PHE A 145 -27.70 -21.37 1.70
#